data_AF-A0A7Z7VYM9-F1
#
_entry.id   AF-A0A7Z7VYM9-F1
#
_cell.length_a   1.000
_cell.length_b   1.000
_cell.length_c   1.000
_cell.angle_alpha   90.00
_cell.angle_beta   90.00
_cell.angle_gamma   90.00
#
_symmetry.space_group_name_H-M   'P 1'
#
loop_
_entity.id
_entity.type
_entity.pdbx_description
1 polymer ?
#
loop_
_entity_poly.entity_id
_entity_poly.type
_entity_poly.pdbx_seq_one_letter_code
_entity_poly.pdbx_strand_id
1 'polypeptide(L)'
;MEKGKKRIGIFAFFLLTVLTIALKTYFAYYVDLSLGVKGLTQNLILLMNPYSLVALLLSVFLFFKGRKAYWFIFTGGFLLTFLLYANVVYFRFFSDFITFSTLNQVSNVDSMGGAVGASFQWYDFVYFIDTLVYLFILVFKQKWLSKNVFHKKFVPVVMATAIALFFLNLAFAETDRPELLTRTFDHKYLVKYLGPYNFTVYDGVKTVQNNQQKALASEDDLTKVLNYSKQKNVEPNMQYYGKAKGKNVIKIHLESFQTFLINKKIHGQEVTPFLNKLSSGNNDFRYYPHFYHQTGQGKNIGR
;
A
#
# COMPACT_ATOMS: atom_id res chain seq x y z
N MET A 1 55.52 -9.79 -0.33
CA MET A 1 54.34 -10.58 0.07
C MET A 1 53.16 -9.64 0.28
N GLU A 2 52.34 -9.42 -0.76
CA GLU A 2 51.14 -8.58 -0.67
C GLU A 2 50.04 -9.43 0.00
N LYS A 3 49.75 -9.15 1.28
CA LYS A 3 48.67 -9.81 2.04
C LYS A 3 47.40 -9.82 1.20
N GLY A 4 46.88 -11.02 0.90
CA GLY A 4 45.68 -11.23 0.11
C GLY A 4 44.51 -10.40 0.64
N LYS A 5 44.24 -9.26 0.00
CA LYS A 5 43.04 -8.46 0.26
C LYS A 5 41.83 -9.36 -0.05
N LYS A 6 41.09 -9.77 0.99
CA LYS A 6 39.80 -10.47 0.84
C LYS A 6 38.93 -9.62 -0.10
N ARG A 7 38.73 -10.08 -1.33
CA ARG A 7 37.87 -9.42 -2.30
C ARG A 7 36.43 -9.80 -2.04
N ILE A 8 35.52 -8.84 -2.09
CA ILE A 8 34.09 -9.09 -1.94
C ILE A 8 33.63 -9.89 -3.16
N GLY A 9 33.14 -11.11 -2.93
CA GLY A 9 32.53 -11.93 -3.97
C GLY A 9 31.13 -11.44 -4.34
N ILE A 10 30.67 -11.76 -5.54
CA ILE A 10 29.34 -11.35 -6.01
C ILE A 10 28.21 -11.83 -5.08
N PHE A 11 28.34 -13.04 -4.52
CA PHE A 11 27.38 -13.58 -3.57
C PHE A 11 27.36 -12.80 -2.24
N ALA A 12 28.53 -12.38 -1.76
CA ALA A 12 28.62 -11.53 -0.58
C ALA A 12 28.01 -10.14 -0.84
N PHE A 13 28.24 -9.58 -2.03
CA PHE A 13 27.61 -8.32 -2.44
C PHE A 13 26.09 -8.43 -2.54
N PHE A 14 25.58 -9.54 -3.08
CA PHE A 14 24.15 -9.88 -3.09
C PHE A 14 23.58 -9.95 -1.66
N LEU A 15 24.20 -10.73 -0.77
CA LEU A 15 23.74 -10.86 0.62
C LEU A 15 23.75 -9.53 1.36
N LEU A 16 24.80 -8.73 1.18
CA LEU A 16 24.88 -7.38 1.75
C LEU A 16 23.76 -6.48 1.23
N THR A 17 23.45 -6.54 -0.07
CA THR A 17 22.36 -5.75 -0.68
C THR A 17 21.00 -6.17 -0.12
N VAL A 18 20.74 -7.48 -0.02
CA VAL A 18 19.50 -8.01 0.59
C VAL A 18 19.39 -7.56 2.05
N LEU A 19 20.49 -7.63 2.81
CA LEU A 19 20.51 -7.26 4.22
C LEU A 19 20.28 -5.75 4.42
N THR A 20 20.92 -4.88 3.62
CA THR A 20 20.70 -3.44 3.75
C THR A 20 19.28 -3.03 3.36
N ILE A 21 18.69 -3.65 2.34
CA ILE A 21 17.28 -3.42 1.99
C ILE A 21 16.36 -3.88 3.13
N ALA A 22 16.62 -5.05 3.74
CA ALA A 22 15.84 -5.52 4.87
C ALA A 22 15.91 -4.56 6.07
N LEU A 23 17.11 -4.08 6.42
CA LEU A 23 17.30 -3.10 7.49
C LEU A 23 16.51 -1.81 7.26
N LYS A 24 16.52 -1.29 6.03
CA LYS A 24 15.69 -0.12 5.66
C LYS A 24 14.19 -0.41 5.77
N THR A 25 13.79 -1.62 5.39
CA THR A 25 12.39 -2.03 5.46
C THR A 25 11.92 -2.08 6.93
N TYR A 26 12.78 -2.57 7.85
CA TYR A 26 12.47 -2.49 9.28
C TYR A 26 12.45 -1.07 9.80
N PHE A 27 13.42 -0.25 9.40
CA PHE A 27 13.42 1.17 9.74
C PHE A 27 12.09 1.82 9.31
N ALA A 28 11.65 1.57 8.07
CA ALA A 28 10.36 2.02 7.58
C ALA A 28 9.19 1.49 8.43
N TYR A 29 9.17 0.20 8.81
CA TYR A 29 8.10 -0.37 9.63
C TYR A 29 7.96 0.24 11.02
N TYR A 30 9.05 0.67 11.64
CA TYR A 30 9.01 1.19 13.02
C TYR A 30 8.93 2.72 13.08
N VAL A 31 9.49 3.42 12.09
CA VAL A 31 9.56 4.89 12.09
C VAL A 31 8.43 5.51 11.28
N ASP A 32 8.14 4.95 10.10
CA ASP A 32 7.29 5.61 9.10
C ASP A 32 5.93 4.94 8.92
N LEU A 33 5.94 3.62 8.79
CA LEU A 33 4.79 2.81 8.47
C LEU A 33 4.15 2.36 9.78
N SER A 34 3.22 3.15 10.29
CA SER A 34 2.48 2.86 11.53
C SER A 34 1.53 1.67 11.39
N LEU A 35 2.04 0.46 11.14
CA LEU A 35 1.29 -0.74 10.75
C LEU A 35 0.41 -1.33 11.87
N GLY A 36 0.55 -0.90 13.12
CA GLY A 36 -0.27 -1.40 14.24
C GLY A 36 0.00 -2.87 14.56
N VAL A 37 1.27 -3.25 14.57
CA VAL A 37 1.77 -4.60 14.85
C VAL A 37 1.53 -4.97 16.30
N LYS A 38 1.01 -6.16 16.56
CA LYS A 38 0.72 -6.68 17.90
C LYS A 38 1.17 -8.14 18.02
N GLY A 39 1.89 -8.45 19.10
CA GLY A 39 2.30 -9.80 19.42
C GLY A 39 3.55 -10.30 18.68
N LEU A 40 3.99 -11.51 19.03
CA LEU A 40 5.24 -12.08 18.54
C LEU A 40 5.11 -12.58 17.10
N THR A 41 3.98 -13.20 16.74
CA THR A 41 3.71 -13.72 15.38
C THR A 41 3.83 -12.64 14.32
N GLN A 42 3.22 -11.47 14.54
CA GLN A 42 3.24 -10.38 13.55
C GLN A 42 4.63 -9.75 13.41
N ASN A 43 5.41 -9.67 14.49
CA ASN A 43 6.81 -9.25 14.41
C ASN A 43 7.68 -10.26 13.65
N LEU A 44 7.45 -11.57 13.83
CA LEU A 44 8.14 -12.60 13.04
C LEU A 44 7.79 -12.51 11.56
N ILE A 45 6.51 -12.29 11.24
CA ILE A 45 6.06 -12.08 9.85
C ILE A 45 6.80 -10.89 9.24
N LEU A 46 6.85 -9.75 9.93
CA LEU A 46 7.55 -8.56 9.46
C LEU A 46 9.05 -8.77 9.29
N LEU A 47 9.68 -9.54 10.18
CA LEU A 47 11.09 -9.92 10.07
C LEU A 47 11.34 -10.75 8.81
N MET A 48 10.49 -11.71 8.49
CA MET A 48 10.73 -12.59 7.34
C MET A 48 10.48 -11.93 5.98
N ASN A 49 9.58 -10.96 5.99
CA ASN A 49 9.00 -10.35 4.83
C ASN A 49 9.98 -9.75 3.80
N PRO A 50 10.97 -8.92 4.20
CA PRO A 50 11.78 -8.20 3.23
C PRO A 50 12.70 -9.15 2.46
N TYR A 51 13.00 -10.32 3.00
CA TYR A 51 13.98 -11.23 2.43
C TYR A 51 13.45 -11.99 1.22
N SER A 52 12.18 -12.39 1.23
CA SER A 52 11.66 -13.36 0.26
C SER A 52 11.71 -12.82 -1.18
N LEU A 53 11.01 -11.74 -1.47
CA LEU A 53 10.94 -11.19 -2.83
C LEU A 53 12.20 -10.42 -3.23
N VAL A 54 12.86 -9.72 -2.29
CA VAL A 54 14.12 -9.01 -2.57
C VAL A 54 15.21 -10.00 -2.96
N ALA A 55 15.37 -11.10 -2.21
CA ALA A 55 16.34 -12.13 -2.56
C ALA A 55 15.98 -12.81 -3.88
N LEU A 56 14.69 -13.10 -4.12
CA LEU A 56 14.23 -13.71 -5.37
C LEU A 56 14.59 -12.83 -6.57
N LEU A 57 14.23 -11.55 -6.56
CA LEU A 57 14.49 -10.62 -7.65
C LEU A 57 15.98 -10.41 -7.89
N LEU A 58 16.76 -10.18 -6.84
CA LEU A 58 18.20 -9.93 -6.96
C LEU A 58 18.99 -11.20 -7.34
N SER A 59 18.49 -12.39 -7.02
CA SER A 59 19.17 -13.66 -7.32
C SER A 59 19.29 -13.93 -8.82
N VAL A 60 18.37 -13.41 -9.64
CA VAL A 60 18.45 -13.48 -11.11
C VAL A 60 19.76 -12.86 -11.62
N PHE A 61 20.26 -11.83 -10.96
CA PHE A 61 21.49 -11.16 -11.36
C PHE A 61 22.76 -11.97 -11.06
N LEU A 62 22.67 -13.02 -10.22
CA LEU A 62 23.79 -13.93 -9.94
C LEU A 62 24.17 -14.81 -11.15
N PHE A 63 23.30 -14.92 -12.17
CA PHE A 63 23.63 -15.61 -13.42
C PHE A 63 24.67 -14.86 -14.28
N PHE A 64 24.77 -13.54 -14.11
CA PHE A 64 25.69 -12.70 -14.87
C PHE A 64 27.11 -12.78 -14.31
N LYS A 65 28.10 -12.56 -15.19
CA LYS A 65 29.52 -12.68 -14.86
C LYS A 65 30.20 -11.31 -14.82
N GLY A 66 31.23 -11.19 -13.98
CA GLY A 66 32.14 -10.04 -13.97
C GLY A 66 31.48 -8.74 -13.48
N ARG A 67 32.00 -7.61 -13.97
CA ARG A 67 31.63 -6.26 -13.48
C ARG A 67 30.15 -5.91 -13.71
N LYS A 68 29.56 -6.39 -14.81
CA LYS A 68 28.15 -6.11 -15.15
C LYS A 68 27.19 -6.64 -14.10
N ALA A 69 27.50 -7.77 -13.49
CA ALA A 69 26.64 -8.41 -12.50
C ALA A 69 26.51 -7.59 -11.21
N TYR A 70 27.61 -6.98 -10.74
CA TYR A 70 27.56 -6.05 -9.60
C TYR A 70 26.73 -4.80 -9.90
N TRP A 71 26.84 -4.27 -11.12
CA TRP A 71 26.00 -3.16 -11.57
C TRP A 71 24.52 -3.54 -11.63
N PHE A 72 24.18 -4.74 -12.12
CA PHE A 72 22.79 -5.20 -12.13
C PHE A 72 22.21 -5.37 -10.72
N ILE A 73 22.97 -5.96 -9.78
CA ILE A 73 22.54 -6.06 -8.37
C ILE A 73 22.37 -4.67 -7.76
N PHE A 74 23.28 -3.74 -8.04
CA PHE A 74 23.19 -2.36 -7.58
C PHE A 74 21.95 -1.65 -8.14
N THR A 75 21.71 -1.72 -9.46
CA THR A 75 20.54 -1.12 -10.09
C THR A 75 19.25 -1.73 -9.55
N GLY A 76 19.17 -3.06 -9.42
CA GLY A 76 18.03 -3.73 -8.82
C GLY A 76 17.79 -3.32 -7.37
N GLY A 77 18.86 -3.24 -6.57
CA GLY A 77 18.77 -2.81 -5.17
C GLY A 77 18.38 -1.33 -5.02
N PHE A 78 18.84 -0.48 -5.93
CA PHE A 78 18.41 0.92 -6.02
C PHE A 78 16.92 1.03 -6.35
N LEU A 79 16.43 0.30 -7.35
CA LEU A 79 15.01 0.30 -7.71
C LEU A 79 14.13 -0.19 -6.57
N LEU A 80 14.54 -1.25 -5.85
CA LEU A 80 13.83 -1.74 -4.67
C LEU A 80 13.86 -0.77 -3.49
N THR A 81 14.98 -0.07 -3.30
CA THR A 81 15.09 1.00 -2.29
C THR A 81 14.19 2.17 -2.65
N PHE A 82 14.20 2.58 -3.92
CA PHE A 82 13.35 3.65 -4.43
C PHE A 82 11.87 3.31 -4.28
N LEU A 83 11.46 2.06 -4.60
CA LEU A 83 10.08 1.60 -4.42
C LEU A 83 9.65 1.64 -2.94
N LEU A 84 10.51 1.21 -2.02
CA LEU A 84 10.25 1.30 -0.58
C LEU A 84 10.09 2.75 -0.14
N TYR A 85 11.02 3.61 -0.56
CA TYR A 85 11.00 5.03 -0.22
C TYR A 85 9.76 5.75 -0.77
N ALA A 86 9.38 5.45 -2.02
CA ALA A 86 8.15 5.97 -2.62
C ALA A 86 6.93 5.58 -1.79
N ASN A 87 6.84 4.31 -1.34
CA ASN A 87 5.78 3.86 -0.45
C ASN A 87 5.80 4.58 0.90
N VAL A 88 6.97 4.87 1.47
CA VAL A 88 7.10 5.63 2.73
C VAL A 88 6.55 7.06 2.57
N VAL A 89 6.98 7.79 1.55
CA VAL A 89 6.52 9.16 1.29
C VAL A 89 5.02 9.18 1.02
N TYR A 90 4.53 8.25 0.20
CA TYR A 90 3.11 8.10 -0.10
C TYR A 90 2.30 7.77 1.16
N PHE A 91 2.80 6.90 2.02
CA PHE A 91 2.15 6.55 3.28
C PHE A 91 2.10 7.72 4.26
N ARG A 92 3.15 8.54 4.37
CA ARG A 92 3.13 9.73 5.23
C ARG A 92 2.05 10.73 4.81
N PHE A 93 1.80 10.86 3.50
CA PHE A 93 0.81 11.81 2.99
C PHE A 93 -0.61 11.24 2.98
N PHE A 94 -0.80 10.03 2.42
CA PHE A 94 -2.12 9.43 2.19
C PHE A 94 -2.53 8.42 3.26
N SER A 95 -1.63 8.04 4.18
CA SER A 95 -1.82 6.92 5.13
C SER A 95 -2.16 5.59 4.45
N ASP A 96 -1.74 5.43 3.18
CA ASP A 96 -1.99 4.26 2.34
C ASP A 96 -0.73 3.88 1.56
N PHE A 97 -0.76 2.78 0.80
CA PHE A 97 0.36 2.29 0.00
C PHE A 97 0.12 2.52 -1.50
N ILE A 98 1.21 2.58 -2.26
CA ILE A 98 1.14 2.77 -3.72
C ILE A 98 0.58 1.48 -4.36
N THR A 99 -0.45 1.65 -5.17
CA THR A 99 -1.04 0.61 -6.04
C THR A 99 -0.84 0.96 -7.51
N PHE A 100 -0.92 -0.03 -8.40
CA PHE A 100 -0.93 0.16 -9.84
C PHE A 100 -2.08 1.06 -10.30
N SER A 101 -3.22 1.01 -9.62
CA SER A 101 -4.34 1.93 -9.88
C SER A 101 -3.98 3.38 -9.55
N THR A 102 -3.27 3.62 -8.44
CA THR A 102 -2.80 4.98 -8.07
C THR A 102 -1.69 5.49 -8.98
N LEU A 103 -0.80 4.61 -9.47
CA LEU A 103 0.23 4.96 -10.46
C LEU A 103 -0.38 5.43 -11.79
N ASN A 104 -1.54 4.90 -12.18
CA ASN A 104 -2.26 5.37 -13.36
C ASN A 104 -3.02 6.69 -13.12
N GLN A 105 -3.05 7.19 -11.88
CA GLN A 105 -3.74 8.42 -11.46
C GLN A 105 -2.75 9.52 -11.02
N VAL A 106 -1.48 9.43 -11.42
CA VAL A 106 -0.42 10.37 -11.04
C VAL A 106 -0.75 11.82 -11.42
N SER A 107 -1.53 12.06 -12.48
CA SER A 107 -1.99 13.41 -12.85
C SER A 107 -2.81 14.10 -11.74
N ASN A 108 -3.46 13.34 -10.86
CA ASN A 108 -4.20 13.88 -9.72
C ASN A 108 -3.27 14.30 -8.57
N VAL A 109 -2.02 13.84 -8.57
CA VAL A 109 -1.01 14.16 -7.55
C VAL A 109 -0.28 15.47 -7.87
N ASP A 110 -0.21 15.85 -9.15
CA ASP A 110 0.41 17.11 -9.59
C ASP A 110 -0.25 18.35 -8.96
N SER A 111 -1.57 18.31 -8.74
CA SER A 111 -2.31 19.38 -8.05
C SER A 111 -2.04 19.44 -6.55
N MET A 112 -1.41 18.41 -5.97
CA MET A 112 -1.12 18.26 -4.53
C MET A 112 0.38 18.32 -4.21
N GLY A 113 1.24 18.67 -5.18
CA GLY A 113 2.70 18.57 -5.07
C GLY A 113 3.30 19.31 -3.87
N GLY A 114 2.78 20.48 -3.49
CA GLY A 114 3.24 21.23 -2.31
C GLY A 114 3.01 20.50 -0.99
N ALA A 115 1.91 19.75 -0.90
CA ALA A 115 1.54 18.99 0.30
C ALA A 115 2.28 17.64 0.36
N VAL A 116 2.54 17.02 -0.79
CA VAL A 116 3.47 15.87 -0.91
C VAL A 116 4.88 16.28 -0.50
N GLY A 117 5.34 17.48 -0.93
CA GLY A 117 6.63 18.05 -0.54
C GLY A 117 6.80 18.22 0.97
N ALA A 118 5.74 18.58 1.68
CA ALA A 118 5.76 18.70 3.14
C ALA A 118 5.87 17.35 3.89
N SER A 119 5.68 16.23 3.19
CA SER A 119 5.79 14.87 3.76
C SER A 119 7.23 14.35 3.81
N PHE A 120 8.14 15.00 3.10
CA PHE A 120 9.57 14.69 3.18
C PHE A 120 10.10 15.04 4.57
N GLN A 121 10.96 14.16 5.09
CA GLN A 121 11.57 14.31 6.40
C GLN A 121 13.07 14.43 6.25
N TRP A 122 13.71 15.17 7.17
CA TRP A 122 15.15 15.42 7.10
C TRP A 122 15.99 14.14 7.16
N TYR A 123 15.48 13.05 7.75
CA TYR A 123 16.18 11.77 7.88
C TYR A 123 16.01 10.84 6.66
N ASP A 124 15.30 11.27 5.61
CA ASP A 124 15.04 10.44 4.43
C ASP A 124 16.33 10.01 3.69
N PHE A 125 17.43 10.74 3.86
CA PHE A 125 18.74 10.35 3.32
C PHE A 125 19.20 8.97 3.82
N VAL A 126 18.75 8.54 5.01
CA VAL A 126 19.11 7.23 5.62
C VAL A 126 18.76 6.07 4.68
N TYR A 127 17.68 6.18 3.91
CA TYR A 127 17.28 5.16 2.94
C TYR A 127 18.29 4.98 1.79
N PHE A 128 19.14 5.98 1.52
CA PHE A 128 20.05 5.98 0.38
C PHE A 128 21.54 5.94 0.75
N ILE A 129 21.91 5.99 2.03
CA ILE A 129 23.31 5.99 2.48
C ILE A 129 24.09 4.79 1.94
N ASP A 130 23.57 3.58 2.10
CA ASP A 130 24.19 2.35 1.60
C ASP A 130 24.31 2.33 0.08
N THR A 131 23.34 2.91 -0.63
CA THR A 131 23.34 3.01 -2.09
C THR A 131 24.50 3.91 -2.53
N LEU A 132 24.71 5.04 -1.87
CA LEU A 132 25.85 5.92 -2.11
C LEU A 132 27.18 5.20 -1.80
N VAL A 133 27.24 4.41 -0.72
CA VAL A 133 28.42 3.60 -0.38
C VAL A 133 28.69 2.54 -1.44
N TYR A 134 27.68 1.81 -1.92
CA TYR A 134 27.83 0.82 -2.97
C TYR A 134 28.27 1.46 -4.30
N LEU A 135 27.70 2.61 -4.65
CA LEU A 135 28.12 3.39 -5.82
C LEU A 135 29.60 3.80 -5.72
N PHE A 136 30.02 4.32 -4.56
CA PHE A 136 31.42 4.68 -4.31
C PHE A 136 32.36 3.48 -4.48
N ILE A 137 31.98 2.30 -3.96
CA ILE A 137 32.78 1.07 -4.09
C ILE A 137 32.87 0.64 -5.56
N LEU A 138 31.77 0.70 -6.31
CA LEU A 138 31.69 0.33 -7.73
C LEU A 138 32.51 1.25 -8.64
N VAL A 139 32.60 2.54 -8.31
CA VAL A 139 33.34 3.53 -9.11
C VAL A 139 34.82 3.56 -8.70
N PHE A 140 35.12 3.75 -7.42
CA PHE A 140 36.48 4.09 -6.96
C PHE A 140 37.25 2.91 -6.37
N LYS A 141 36.58 1.88 -5.84
CA LYS A 141 37.21 0.73 -5.15
C LYS A 141 37.04 -0.59 -5.91
N GLN A 142 37.02 -0.52 -7.24
CA GLN A 142 36.85 -1.68 -8.13
C GLN A 142 37.82 -2.84 -7.86
N LYS A 143 39.03 -2.56 -7.35
CA LYS A 143 40.05 -3.57 -6.99
C LYS A 143 39.64 -4.45 -5.80
N TRP A 144 38.63 -4.04 -5.02
CA TRP A 144 38.09 -4.79 -3.89
C TRP A 144 37.04 -5.83 -4.31
N LEU A 145 36.53 -5.73 -5.54
CA LEU A 145 35.53 -6.66 -6.07
C LEU A 145 36.20 -7.86 -6.72
N SER A 146 35.73 -9.06 -6.40
CA SER A 146 36.23 -10.28 -7.02
C SER A 146 35.67 -10.41 -8.43
N LYS A 147 36.52 -10.89 -9.35
CA LYS A 147 36.08 -11.31 -10.69
C LYS A 147 35.55 -12.75 -10.70
N ASN A 148 35.66 -13.45 -9.57
CA ASN A 148 35.19 -14.83 -9.44
C ASN A 148 33.67 -14.88 -9.62
N VAL A 149 33.22 -15.89 -10.36
CA VAL A 149 31.82 -16.10 -10.68
C VAL A 149 31.19 -16.93 -9.57
N PHE A 150 29.96 -16.61 -9.19
CA PHE A 150 29.16 -17.52 -8.37
C PHE A 150 28.82 -18.77 -9.19
N HIS A 151 28.97 -19.95 -8.60
CA HIS A 151 28.69 -21.20 -9.29
C HIS A 151 27.21 -21.25 -9.70
N LYS A 152 26.94 -21.13 -11.01
CA LYS A 152 25.57 -21.04 -11.56
C LYS A 152 24.63 -22.14 -11.08
N LYS A 153 25.17 -23.31 -10.73
CA LYS A 153 24.42 -24.46 -10.18
C LYS A 153 23.72 -24.14 -8.85
N PHE A 154 24.21 -23.16 -8.08
CA PHE A 154 23.60 -22.75 -6.80
C PHE A 154 22.60 -21.60 -6.94
N VAL A 155 22.49 -20.94 -8.10
CA VAL A 155 21.51 -19.85 -8.29
C VAL A 155 20.07 -20.38 -8.16
N PRO A 156 19.70 -21.52 -8.79
CA PRO A 156 18.37 -22.11 -8.58
C PRO A 156 18.11 -22.48 -7.11
N VAL A 157 19.14 -22.87 -6.36
CA VAL A 157 19.01 -23.17 -4.93
C VAL A 157 18.65 -21.91 -4.15
N VAL A 158 19.35 -20.79 -4.41
CA VAL A 158 19.03 -19.49 -3.78
C VAL A 158 17.61 -19.04 -4.13
N MET A 159 17.19 -19.19 -5.39
CA MET A 159 15.81 -18.89 -5.81
C MET A 159 14.79 -19.77 -5.09
N ALA A 160 15.02 -21.08 -5.02
CA ALA A 160 14.16 -22.03 -4.33
C ALA A 160 14.07 -21.70 -2.83
N THR A 161 15.17 -21.30 -2.20
CA THR A 161 15.18 -20.82 -0.80
C THR A 161 14.34 -19.55 -0.64
N ALA A 162 14.47 -18.59 -1.55
CA ALA A 162 13.67 -17.35 -1.51
C ALA A 162 12.17 -17.64 -1.67
N ILE A 163 11.80 -18.57 -2.56
CA ILE A 163 10.42 -19.03 -2.75
C ILE A 163 9.92 -19.78 -1.50
N ALA A 164 10.73 -20.66 -0.91
CA ALA A 164 10.36 -21.36 0.31
C ALA A 164 10.15 -20.38 1.47
N LEU A 165 11.00 -19.36 1.61
CA LEU A 165 10.83 -18.28 2.59
C LEU A 165 9.55 -17.48 2.34
N PHE A 166 9.19 -17.21 1.09
CA PHE A 166 7.92 -16.57 0.73
C PHE A 166 6.73 -17.40 1.21
N PHE A 167 6.67 -18.69 0.85
CA PHE A 167 5.56 -19.56 1.25
C PHE A 167 5.49 -19.78 2.76
N LEU A 168 6.64 -19.84 3.43
CA LEU A 168 6.69 -19.92 4.88
C LEU A 168 6.12 -18.65 5.50
N ASN A 169 6.54 -17.47 5.04
CA ASN A 169 5.99 -16.19 5.50
C ASN A 169 4.47 -16.11 5.27
N LEU A 170 3.98 -16.56 4.10
CA LEU A 170 2.57 -16.60 3.78
C LEU A 170 1.79 -17.57 4.69
N ALA A 171 2.35 -18.75 4.99
CA ALA A 171 1.73 -19.71 5.90
C ALA A 171 1.59 -19.16 7.33
N PHE A 172 2.61 -18.45 7.83
CA PHE A 172 2.51 -17.75 9.11
C PHE A 172 1.44 -16.65 9.07
N ALA A 173 1.37 -15.89 7.98
CA ALA A 173 0.37 -14.85 7.79
C ALA A 173 -1.06 -15.43 7.74
N GLU A 174 -1.28 -16.54 7.04
CA GLU A 174 -2.57 -17.23 6.93
C GLU A 174 -2.99 -17.87 8.25
N THR A 175 -2.04 -18.35 9.06
CA THR A 175 -2.32 -18.89 10.39
C THR A 175 -2.78 -17.81 11.37
N ASP A 176 -2.17 -16.61 11.33
CA ASP A 176 -2.62 -15.46 12.14
C ASP A 176 -3.94 -14.90 11.59
N ARG A 177 -4.13 -14.92 10.26
CA ARG A 177 -5.29 -14.38 9.55
C ARG A 177 -5.75 -15.30 8.42
N PRO A 178 -6.73 -16.16 8.69
CA PRO A 178 -7.36 -16.96 7.65
C PRO A 178 -7.98 -16.07 6.58
N GLU A 179 -7.94 -16.53 5.34
CA GLU A 179 -8.51 -15.88 4.16
C GLU A 179 -7.83 -14.54 3.80
N LEU A 180 -6.54 -14.39 4.11
CA LEU A 180 -5.82 -13.12 3.95
C LEU A 180 -5.84 -12.60 2.50
N LEU A 181 -5.66 -13.50 1.53
CA LEU A 181 -5.58 -13.14 0.10
C LEU A 181 -6.94 -13.17 -0.62
N THR A 182 -7.94 -13.82 -0.03
CA THR A 182 -9.27 -14.02 -0.62
C THR A 182 -10.26 -12.94 -0.23
N ARG A 183 -10.17 -12.40 1.00
CA ARG A 183 -10.98 -11.27 1.44
C ARG A 183 -10.37 -9.93 1.04
N THR A 184 -11.24 -8.94 0.87
CA THR A 184 -10.83 -7.55 0.65
C THR A 184 -10.46 -6.92 1.99
N PHE A 185 -9.17 -6.64 2.17
CA PHE A 185 -8.64 -5.90 3.31
C PHE A 185 -8.03 -4.58 2.84
N ASP A 186 -7.93 -3.61 3.76
CA ASP A 186 -7.21 -2.37 3.51
C ASP A 186 -5.73 -2.65 3.18
N HIS A 187 -5.11 -1.87 2.29
CA HIS A 187 -3.73 -2.12 1.84
C HIS A 187 -2.73 -2.11 2.99
N LYS A 188 -2.88 -1.19 3.94
CA LYS A 188 -2.08 -1.15 5.17
C LYS A 188 -2.09 -2.49 5.91
N TYR A 189 -3.24 -3.13 5.94
CA TYR A 189 -3.40 -4.43 6.57
C TYR A 189 -2.70 -5.53 5.76
N LEU A 190 -2.84 -5.53 4.43
CA LEU A 190 -2.12 -6.47 3.57
C LEU A 190 -0.60 -6.29 3.66
N VAL A 191 -0.09 -5.06 3.66
CA VAL A 191 1.35 -4.77 3.81
C VAL A 191 1.87 -5.21 5.18
N LYS A 192 1.07 -5.14 6.24
CA LYS A 192 1.47 -5.66 7.54
C LYS A 192 1.83 -7.16 7.50
N TYR A 193 1.13 -7.94 6.67
CA TYR A 193 1.34 -9.38 6.56
C TYR A 193 2.27 -9.77 5.40
N LEU A 194 2.13 -9.13 4.25
CA LEU A 194 2.86 -9.45 3.01
C LEU A 194 4.05 -8.54 2.77
N GLY A 195 4.02 -7.31 3.26
CA GLY A 195 5.06 -6.29 3.12
C GLY A 195 4.98 -5.53 1.81
N PRO A 196 5.71 -4.42 1.69
CA PRO A 196 5.52 -3.47 0.60
C PRO A 196 5.86 -4.11 -0.75
N TYR A 197 6.89 -4.96 -0.78
CA TYR A 197 7.32 -5.64 -2.00
C TYR A 197 6.32 -6.70 -2.48
N ASN A 198 5.92 -7.64 -1.61
CA ASN A 198 4.95 -8.66 -2.01
C ASN A 198 3.56 -8.06 -2.26
N PHE A 199 3.18 -7.04 -1.50
CA PHE A 199 1.96 -6.28 -1.73
C PHE A 199 1.94 -5.64 -3.12
N THR A 200 3.05 -5.06 -3.58
CA THR A 200 3.14 -4.51 -4.94
C THR A 200 2.84 -5.59 -5.99
N VAL A 201 3.39 -6.80 -5.83
CA VAL A 201 3.11 -7.92 -6.74
C VAL A 201 1.65 -8.37 -6.65
N TYR A 202 1.11 -8.49 -5.44
CA TYR A 202 -0.29 -8.86 -5.20
C TYR A 202 -1.26 -7.87 -5.87
N ASP A 203 -1.02 -6.57 -5.69
CA ASP A 203 -1.82 -5.51 -6.28
C ASP A 203 -1.74 -5.50 -7.81
N GLY A 204 -0.55 -5.77 -8.38
CA GLY A 204 -0.38 -5.93 -9.82
C GLY A 204 -1.23 -7.07 -10.39
N VAL A 205 -1.20 -8.24 -9.74
CA VAL A 205 -2.02 -9.40 -10.13
C VAL A 205 -3.52 -9.06 -10.03
N LYS A 206 -3.96 -8.45 -8.93
CA LYS A 206 -5.35 -8.03 -8.75
C LYS A 206 -5.79 -7.00 -9.78
N THR A 207 -4.94 -6.05 -10.11
CA THR A 207 -5.21 -5.03 -11.13
C THR A 207 -5.41 -5.67 -12.50
N VAL A 208 -4.56 -6.62 -12.89
CA VAL A 208 -4.72 -7.37 -14.15
C VAL A 208 -6.02 -8.19 -14.15
N GLN A 209 -6.32 -8.91 -13.07
CA GLN A 209 -7.56 -9.68 -12.94
C GLN A 209 -8.80 -8.79 -13.08
N ASN A 210 -8.81 -7.64 -12.38
CA ASN A 210 -9.93 -6.70 -12.43
C ASN A 210 -10.10 -6.09 -13.83
N ASN A 211 -9.00 -5.77 -14.52
CA ASN A 211 -9.06 -5.25 -15.88
C ASN A 211 -9.58 -6.30 -16.87
N GLN A 212 -9.19 -7.57 -16.71
CA GLN A 212 -9.72 -8.67 -17.51
C GLN A 212 -11.22 -8.87 -17.26
N GLN A 213 -11.67 -8.87 -16.01
CA GLN A 213 -13.10 -8.96 -15.69
C GLN A 213 -13.91 -7.82 -16.31
N LYS A 214 -13.40 -6.58 -16.28
CA LYS A 214 -14.05 -5.44 -16.95
C LYS A 214 -14.09 -5.60 -18.47
N ALA A 215 -13.03 -6.11 -19.07
CA ALA A 215 -12.97 -6.33 -20.52
C ALA A 215 -13.90 -7.46 -20.98
N LEU A 216 -14.19 -8.43 -20.10
CA LEU A 216 -15.09 -9.57 -20.35
C LEU A 216 -16.54 -9.28 -19.93
N ALA A 217 -16.83 -8.12 -19.34
CA ALA A 217 -18.18 -7.75 -18.92
C ALA A 217 -19.10 -7.69 -20.15
N SER A 218 -20.26 -8.34 -20.02
CA SER A 218 -21.19 -8.57 -21.14
C SER A 218 -22.54 -7.88 -20.94
N GLU A 219 -23.33 -7.80 -21.99
CA GLU A 219 -24.72 -7.29 -21.93
C GLU A 219 -25.61 -8.12 -20.99
N ASP A 220 -25.30 -9.41 -20.82
CA ASP A 220 -25.95 -10.29 -19.85
C ASP A 220 -25.72 -9.84 -18.40
N ASP A 221 -24.53 -9.27 -18.10
CA ASP A 221 -24.24 -8.76 -16.76
C ASP A 221 -25.04 -7.49 -16.46
N LEU A 222 -25.28 -6.65 -17.48
CA LEU A 222 -26.19 -5.50 -17.37
C LEU A 222 -27.63 -5.98 -17.10
N THR A 223 -28.07 -7.03 -17.80
CA THR A 223 -29.41 -7.59 -17.64
C THR A 223 -29.65 -8.09 -16.21
N LYS A 224 -28.66 -8.73 -15.58
CA LYS A 224 -28.74 -9.15 -14.17
C LYS A 224 -28.93 -7.97 -13.22
N VAL A 225 -28.16 -6.88 -13.40
CA VAL A 225 -28.25 -5.67 -12.59
C VAL A 225 -29.62 -4.99 -12.77
N LEU A 226 -30.10 -4.90 -14.01
CA LEU A 226 -31.42 -4.34 -14.30
C LEU A 226 -32.55 -5.15 -13.65
N ASN A 227 -32.49 -6.48 -13.72
CA ASN A 227 -33.48 -7.35 -13.10
C ASN A 227 -33.47 -7.22 -11.57
N TYR A 228 -32.28 -7.19 -10.96
CA TYR A 228 -32.14 -6.96 -9.52
C TYR A 228 -32.70 -5.59 -9.10
N SER A 229 -32.38 -4.53 -9.85
CA SER A 229 -32.89 -3.18 -9.59
C SER A 229 -34.40 -3.09 -9.75
N LYS A 230 -34.99 -3.77 -10.75
CA LYS A 230 -36.45 -3.81 -10.94
C LYS A 230 -37.15 -4.53 -9.79
N GLN A 231 -36.60 -5.63 -9.30
CA GLN A 231 -37.16 -6.38 -8.17
C GLN A 231 -37.15 -5.58 -6.86
N LYS A 232 -36.15 -4.70 -6.67
CA LYS A 232 -36.03 -3.84 -5.48
C LYS A 232 -36.73 -2.49 -5.62
N ASN A 233 -37.38 -2.22 -6.75
CA ASN A 233 -38.12 -0.98 -6.95
C ASN A 233 -39.33 -0.93 -6.00
N VAL A 234 -39.54 0.22 -5.36
CA VAL A 234 -40.66 0.45 -4.44
C VAL A 234 -41.54 1.52 -5.04
N GLU A 235 -42.84 1.27 -5.08
CA GLU A 235 -43.80 2.24 -5.59
C GLU A 235 -43.74 3.55 -4.77
N PRO A 236 -43.85 4.72 -5.42
CA PRO A 236 -43.82 5.98 -4.71
C PRO A 236 -44.98 6.10 -3.71
N ASN A 237 -44.69 6.63 -2.52
CA ASN A 237 -45.74 6.98 -1.59
C ASN A 237 -46.54 8.18 -2.15
N MET A 238 -47.80 7.94 -2.52
CA MET A 238 -48.71 8.92 -3.12
C MET A 238 -48.92 10.18 -2.26
N GLN A 239 -48.71 10.10 -0.94
CA GLN A 239 -48.75 11.27 -0.06
C GLN A 239 -47.62 12.27 -0.34
N TYR A 240 -46.48 11.83 -0.88
CA TYR A 240 -45.30 12.66 -1.13
C TYR A 240 -44.95 12.80 -2.61
N TYR A 241 -45.46 11.89 -3.44
CA TYR A 241 -45.16 11.88 -4.86
C TYR A 241 -45.51 13.21 -5.53
N GLY A 242 -44.52 13.81 -6.20
CA GLY A 242 -44.69 15.04 -6.97
C GLY A 242 -44.89 16.35 -6.17
N LYS A 243 -44.95 16.31 -4.83
CA LYS A 243 -45.21 17.52 -3.99
C LYS A 243 -44.19 18.66 -4.18
N ALA A 244 -42.97 18.35 -4.59
CA ALA A 244 -41.90 19.31 -4.82
C ALA A 244 -41.60 19.58 -6.31
N LYS A 245 -42.48 19.16 -7.24
CA LYS A 245 -42.27 19.35 -8.68
C LYS A 245 -42.10 20.84 -9.02
N GLY A 246 -41.03 21.17 -9.75
CA GLY A 246 -40.72 22.53 -10.19
C GLY A 246 -40.10 23.45 -9.12
N LYS A 247 -39.75 22.92 -7.93
CA LYS A 247 -39.04 23.69 -6.89
C LYS A 247 -37.53 23.49 -6.98
N ASN A 248 -36.78 24.47 -6.49
CA ASN A 248 -35.32 24.38 -6.36
C ASN A 248 -34.93 23.35 -5.29
N VAL A 249 -33.81 22.66 -5.49
CA VAL A 249 -33.23 21.72 -4.53
C VAL A 249 -31.91 22.28 -4.01
N ILE A 250 -31.82 22.49 -2.70
CA ILE A 250 -30.57 22.90 -2.02
C ILE A 250 -30.08 21.71 -1.20
N LYS A 251 -28.86 21.24 -1.48
CA LYS A 251 -28.19 20.16 -0.74
C LYS A 251 -27.07 20.75 0.11
N ILE A 252 -27.17 20.62 1.43
CA ILE A 252 -26.14 21.05 2.38
C ILE A 252 -25.39 19.81 2.87
N HIS A 253 -24.10 19.75 2.60
CA HIS A 253 -23.22 18.69 3.09
C HIS A 253 -22.57 19.13 4.41
N LEU A 254 -22.71 18.31 5.45
CA LEU A 254 -22.08 18.54 6.75
C LEU A 254 -20.84 17.65 6.86
N GLU A 255 -19.67 18.26 6.68
CA GLU A 255 -18.39 17.56 6.64
C GLU A 255 -18.11 16.82 7.96
N SER A 256 -17.83 15.52 7.87
CA SER A 256 -17.49 14.64 9.00
C SER A 256 -18.48 14.67 10.18
N PHE A 257 -19.75 15.02 9.91
CA PHE A 257 -20.77 15.11 10.94
C PHE A 257 -21.33 13.74 11.33
N GLN A 258 -21.45 13.48 12.64
CA GLN A 258 -22.08 12.27 13.18
C GLN A 258 -23.24 12.63 14.12
N THR A 259 -24.32 11.84 14.08
CA THR A 259 -25.57 12.14 14.80
C THR A 259 -25.46 12.09 16.32
N PHE A 260 -24.40 11.51 16.89
CA PHE A 260 -24.17 11.54 18.34
C PHE A 260 -23.95 12.97 18.89
N LEU A 261 -23.63 13.92 18.01
CA LEU A 261 -23.50 15.35 18.34
C LEU A 261 -24.86 16.03 18.56
N ILE A 262 -25.94 15.48 17.98
CA ILE A 262 -27.29 15.99 18.18
C ILE A 262 -27.67 15.83 19.65
N ASN A 263 -28.18 16.92 20.24
CA ASN A 263 -28.51 17.04 21.66
C ASN A 263 -27.32 16.82 22.62
N LYS A 264 -26.09 16.76 22.12
CA LYS A 264 -24.90 16.65 22.96
C LYS A 264 -24.63 17.98 23.65
N LYS A 265 -24.30 17.90 24.94
CA LYS A 265 -23.81 19.04 25.73
C LYS A 265 -22.37 18.79 26.19
N ILE A 266 -21.55 19.83 26.16
CA ILE A 266 -20.19 19.86 26.71
C ILE A 266 -20.12 21.06 27.64
N HIS A 267 -19.75 20.84 28.90
CA HIS A 267 -19.78 21.87 29.97
C HIS A 267 -21.11 22.63 30.07
N GLY A 268 -22.22 21.92 29.87
CA GLY A 268 -23.58 22.49 29.94
C GLY A 268 -24.06 23.23 28.68
N GLN A 269 -23.19 23.44 27.68
CA GLN A 269 -23.54 24.11 26.42
C GLN A 269 -23.83 23.09 25.31
N GLU A 270 -24.84 23.34 24.50
CA GLU A 270 -25.17 22.51 23.34
C GLU A 270 -24.13 22.65 22.24
N VAL A 271 -23.67 21.53 21.68
CA VAL A 271 -22.67 21.52 20.61
C VAL A 271 -23.27 21.99 19.28
N THR A 272 -24.52 21.62 18.99
CA THR A 272 -25.17 21.89 17.70
C THR A 272 -26.58 22.47 17.85
N PRO A 273 -26.76 23.64 18.50
CA PRO A 273 -28.07 24.13 18.91
C PRO A 273 -29.05 24.35 17.73
N PHE A 274 -28.55 24.79 16.57
CA PHE A 274 -29.39 24.94 15.38
C PHE A 274 -29.86 23.58 14.81
N LEU A 275 -28.96 22.60 14.70
CA LEU A 275 -29.31 21.26 14.23
C LEU A 275 -30.19 20.52 15.24
N ASN A 276 -30.03 20.76 16.55
CA ASN A 276 -30.91 20.23 17.59
C ASN A 276 -32.35 20.69 17.37
N LYS A 277 -32.55 21.99 17.09
CA LYS A 277 -33.87 22.52 16.74
C LYS A 277 -34.46 21.86 15.51
N LEU A 278 -33.69 21.70 14.43
CA LEU A 278 -34.16 20.99 13.23
C LEU A 278 -34.48 19.52 13.51
N SER A 279 -33.69 18.86 14.36
CA SER A 279 -33.90 17.45 14.69
C SER A 279 -35.19 17.17 15.47
N SER A 280 -35.77 18.20 16.11
CA SER A 280 -37.02 18.10 16.87
C SER A 280 -38.27 17.83 16.02
N GLY A 281 -38.14 17.86 14.68
CA GLY A 281 -39.26 17.66 13.75
C GLY A 281 -40.12 18.91 13.52
N ASN A 282 -39.73 20.05 14.09
CA ASN A 282 -40.33 21.35 13.82
C ASN A 282 -39.67 22.02 12.59
N ASN A 283 -40.34 23.04 12.01
CA ASN A 283 -39.86 23.83 10.86
C ASN A 283 -39.78 23.08 9.52
N ASP A 284 -40.78 22.25 9.20
CA ASP A 284 -40.86 21.51 7.93
C ASP A 284 -39.65 20.59 7.63
N PHE A 285 -38.83 20.29 8.65
CA PHE A 285 -37.66 19.43 8.54
C PHE A 285 -37.97 18.02 9.04
N ARG A 286 -37.75 17.02 8.18
CA ARG A 286 -37.86 15.62 8.56
C ARG A 286 -36.49 15.07 8.91
N TYR A 287 -36.29 14.81 10.19
CA TYR A 287 -35.07 14.20 10.70
C TYR A 287 -35.15 12.66 10.67
N TYR A 288 -34.07 12.01 10.24
CA TYR A 288 -33.94 10.56 10.17
C TYR A 288 -32.82 10.10 11.13
N PRO A 289 -33.13 9.69 12.37
CA PRO A 289 -32.11 9.33 13.37
C PRO A 289 -31.35 8.04 13.02
N HIS A 290 -31.92 7.19 12.16
CA HIS A 290 -31.34 5.92 11.72
C HIS A 290 -30.84 5.99 10.26
N PHE A 291 -30.21 7.10 9.90
CA PHE A 291 -29.54 7.26 8.61
C PHE A 291 -28.03 7.02 8.76
N TYR A 292 -27.47 6.16 7.91
CA TYR A 292 -26.07 5.77 7.95
C TYR A 292 -25.39 6.11 6.62
N HIS A 293 -24.18 6.65 6.70
CA HIS A 293 -23.35 6.82 5.51
C HIS A 293 -22.89 5.44 4.99
N GLN A 294 -22.74 5.30 3.68
CA GLN A 294 -22.30 4.06 3.02
C GLN A 294 -20.95 4.26 2.30
N THR A 295 -20.16 5.23 2.76
CA THR A 295 -18.87 5.59 2.15
C THR A 295 -17.81 4.53 2.46
N GLY A 296 -17.03 4.14 1.44
CA GLY A 296 -15.80 3.35 1.60
C GLY A 296 -14.57 4.24 1.83
N GLN A 297 -13.39 3.76 1.42
CA GLN A 297 -12.11 4.46 1.61
C GLN A 297 -12.03 5.85 0.96
N GLY A 298 -12.87 6.14 -0.03
CA GLY A 298 -12.91 7.45 -0.71
C GLY A 298 -13.39 8.62 0.17
N LYS A 299 -13.80 8.38 1.42
CA LYS A 299 -14.29 9.39 2.39
C LYS A 299 -15.20 10.42 1.69
N ASN A 300 -14.70 11.64 1.51
CA ASN A 300 -15.33 12.69 0.72
C ASN A 300 -14.55 12.87 -0.57
N ILE A 301 -15.10 12.38 -1.68
CA ILE A 301 -14.63 12.76 -3.00
C ILE A 301 -15.22 14.14 -3.28
N GLY A 302 -14.52 15.17 -2.78
CA GLY A 302 -14.74 16.55 -3.19
C GLY A 302 -14.47 16.66 -4.69
N ARG A 303 -15.47 17.14 -5.42
CA ARG A 303 -15.28 17.63 -6.79
C ARG A 303 -14.84 19.08 -6.73
#